data_AF-A0A9P5G5L3-F1
#
_entry.id   AF-A0A9P5G5L3-F1
#
_cell.length_a   1.000
_cell.length_b   1.000
_cell.length_c   1.000
_cell.angle_alpha   90.00
_cell.angle_beta   90.00
_cell.angle_gamma   90.00
#
_symmetry.space_group_name_H-M   'P 1'
#
loop_
_entity.id
_entity.type
_entity.pdbx_description
1 polymer ?
#
loop_
_entity_poly.entity_id
_entity_poly.type
_entity_poly.pdbx_seq_one_letter_code
_entity_poly.pdbx_strand_id
1 'polypeptide(L)'
;MTPSTPTDSLSPRSIDIKSPQSSKKVEILEPEKPPAASPNAATSGSVVKKRKRGSRGGRKNNLAKKKEREEQVLLEQANNAGAATSTDEAATTDTSPAPPSGLPSGSLLDVSKDVIGYGSHGTVVLKGSFENREVAVKRMLLDFYEVASQEVSLLQESDDHPNVIRYFCKQVNDRFLYIALELCPGTLEDLIEKPEKFSELNSALTTSEIFYQIASGVHHLHCLKIVHRDLKPQNILVAPPKVVMKKDPSSKETVGPVRMLISDFGLCKKLEGDQSSFRATTANAAGTSGWRAPELLIDEQDSVYNHTILQEAYPTGSSSEPLVIDSLSNRRATRAIDIFSLGCVFYYILSKGIHPFGDKYLREANIVQGNYSLDCLEDYSQPDMVESRDLIERMISRDPRQRPDAKQVLKHPLFWSQEKRLDFLLKASDRFDIESRDPPSELLLQLEANAPKVVGDDWHSKLQQEFIDNLGKYRKYHGDRILDLLRAMRNKSHHFNDLPAAVRELMEPYPQGYLGYFTTKFPFLLMTIYYVVKNSLANEPMFKSFF
;
A
#
# COMPACT_ATOMS: atom_id res chain seq x y z
N MET A 1 16.78 33.50 -53.78
CA MET A 1 17.88 32.80 -54.47
C MET A 1 18.85 32.30 -53.40
N THR A 2 19.16 31.01 -53.45
CA THR A 2 19.92 30.19 -52.47
C THR A 2 21.28 30.75 -52.05
N PRO A 3 21.74 30.39 -50.83
CA PRO A 3 23.08 29.79 -50.66
C PRO A 3 23.03 28.58 -49.70
N SER A 4 23.35 27.37 -50.16
CA SER A 4 24.68 26.71 -50.14
C SER A 4 25.15 26.25 -48.74
N THR A 5 24.88 24.99 -48.45
CA THR A 5 25.50 24.17 -47.39
C THR A 5 26.88 23.65 -47.83
N PRO A 6 27.84 23.49 -46.91
CA PRO A 6 28.94 22.56 -47.08
C PRO A 6 28.71 21.28 -46.28
N THR A 7 28.88 20.17 -46.98
CA THR A 7 29.10 18.81 -46.49
C THR A 7 30.49 18.71 -45.85
N ASP A 8 30.62 17.96 -44.75
CA ASP A 8 31.86 17.23 -44.51
C ASP A 8 31.63 15.89 -43.81
N SER A 9 32.20 14.87 -44.44
CA SER A 9 32.21 13.46 -44.12
C SER A 9 33.50 13.12 -43.37
N LEU A 10 33.45 12.35 -42.27
CA LEU A 10 34.59 11.51 -41.86
C LEU A 10 34.09 10.32 -41.03
N SER A 11 34.66 9.17 -41.36
CA SER A 11 34.32 7.79 -41.02
C SER A 11 34.67 7.36 -39.58
N PRO A 12 34.04 6.29 -39.04
CA PRO A 12 34.34 5.77 -37.72
C PRO A 12 35.66 4.97 -37.70
N ARG A 13 36.54 5.29 -36.75
CA ARG A 13 37.74 4.52 -36.42
C ARG A 13 37.38 3.27 -35.62
N SER A 14 37.74 2.10 -36.16
CA SER A 14 37.80 0.82 -35.46
C SER A 14 38.84 0.87 -34.35
N ILE A 15 38.45 0.47 -33.13
CA ILE A 15 39.37 0.21 -32.03
C ILE A 15 39.29 -1.29 -31.71
N ASP A 16 40.41 -1.97 -31.98
CA ASP A 16 40.69 -3.35 -31.58
C ASP A 16 40.66 -3.48 -30.05
N ILE A 17 39.76 -4.31 -29.52
CA ILE A 17 39.79 -4.76 -28.13
C ILE A 17 40.20 -6.24 -28.13
N LYS A 18 41.39 -6.48 -27.60
CA LYS A 18 41.96 -7.80 -27.32
C LYS A 18 41.08 -8.59 -26.34
N SER A 19 40.85 -9.85 -26.67
CA SER A 19 40.25 -10.87 -25.83
C SER A 19 41.16 -11.28 -24.65
N PRO A 20 40.59 -11.54 -23.46
CA PRO A 20 41.22 -12.37 -22.46
C PRO A 20 40.60 -13.77 -22.41
N GLN A 21 41.47 -14.78 -22.39
CA GLN A 21 41.18 -16.19 -22.26
C GLN A 21 40.92 -16.64 -20.81
N SER A 22 40.27 -17.79 -20.73
CA SER A 22 40.27 -18.81 -19.68
C SER A 22 39.21 -18.72 -18.58
N SER A 23 38.32 -19.70 -18.70
CA SER A 23 37.33 -20.18 -17.74
C SER A 23 38.02 -20.84 -16.53
N LYS A 24 37.66 -20.41 -15.31
CA LYS A 24 37.92 -21.16 -14.09
C LYS A 24 36.63 -21.86 -13.64
N LYS A 25 36.70 -23.18 -13.63
CA LYS A 25 35.72 -24.13 -13.09
C LYS A 25 35.70 -23.97 -11.56
N VAL A 26 34.55 -23.68 -10.96
CA VAL A 26 34.36 -23.67 -9.50
C VAL A 26 33.61 -24.94 -9.13
N GLU A 27 34.26 -25.77 -8.32
CA GLU A 27 33.78 -27.06 -7.82
C GLU A 27 33.14 -26.84 -6.44
N ILE A 28 31.89 -27.28 -6.28
CA ILE A 28 31.11 -27.13 -5.04
C ILE A 28 31.41 -28.34 -4.16
N LEU A 29 32.06 -28.11 -3.01
CA LEU A 29 32.34 -29.13 -1.98
C LEU A 29 31.13 -29.25 -1.04
N GLU A 30 30.52 -30.42 -1.00
CA GLU A 30 29.54 -30.82 0.04
C GLU A 30 30.23 -31.05 1.39
N PRO A 31 29.59 -30.74 2.54
CA PRO A 31 30.18 -30.98 3.84
C PRO A 31 30.14 -32.47 4.24
N GLU A 32 31.31 -32.96 4.68
CA GLU A 32 31.52 -34.33 5.16
C GLU A 32 30.70 -34.68 6.42
N LYS A 33 30.25 -35.93 6.44
CA LYS A 33 29.51 -36.60 7.52
C LYS A 33 30.48 -37.05 8.62
N PRO A 34 30.27 -36.75 9.91
CA PRO A 34 31.15 -37.24 10.96
C PRO A 34 30.89 -38.74 11.26
N PRO A 35 31.95 -39.51 11.59
CA PRO A 35 31.85 -40.96 11.75
C PRO A 35 31.34 -41.38 13.13
N ALA A 36 30.76 -42.59 13.16
CA ALA A 36 30.34 -43.29 14.36
C ALA A 36 31.55 -43.75 15.20
N ALA A 37 31.46 -43.57 16.53
CA ALA A 37 32.30 -44.28 17.48
C ALA A 37 31.51 -44.60 18.77
N SER A 38 31.62 -45.85 19.19
CA SER A 38 31.33 -46.42 20.51
C SER A 38 32.44 -47.46 20.77
N PRO A 39 32.63 -48.05 21.97
CA PRO A 39 32.27 -47.67 23.35
C PRO A 39 33.49 -47.79 24.31
N ASN A 40 33.34 -47.37 25.59
CA ASN A 40 33.92 -47.94 26.84
C ASN A 40 33.82 -46.89 27.97
N ALA A 41 33.04 -47.08 29.04
CA ALA A 41 33.17 -48.01 30.17
C ALA A 41 34.03 -47.45 31.34
N ALA A 42 33.34 -47.04 32.42
CA ALA A 42 33.76 -47.14 33.84
C ALA A 42 32.59 -46.63 34.72
N THR A 43 31.71 -47.48 35.25
CA THR A 43 31.70 -48.10 36.60
C THR A 43 31.70 -47.13 37.80
N SER A 44 30.52 -46.93 38.38
CA SER A 44 30.13 -47.17 39.79
C SER A 44 28.65 -46.78 39.90
N GLY A 45 27.72 -47.50 40.52
CA GLY A 45 27.79 -48.52 41.54
C GLY A 45 26.91 -48.07 42.71
N SER A 46 25.59 -48.31 42.67
CA SER A 46 24.77 -48.63 43.85
C SER A 46 23.34 -49.01 43.45
N VAL A 47 22.82 -50.03 44.12
CA VAL A 47 21.60 -50.77 43.80
C VAL A 47 20.57 -50.56 44.92
N VAL A 48 19.29 -50.66 44.52
CA VAL A 48 18.07 -51.04 45.29
C VAL A 48 17.36 -49.96 46.12
N LYS A 49 16.13 -49.60 45.69
CA LYS A 49 14.88 -50.04 46.38
C LYS A 49 13.61 -49.72 45.57
N LYS A 50 12.87 -50.80 45.25
CA LYS A 50 11.47 -50.80 44.84
C LYS A 50 10.59 -50.19 45.93
N ARG A 51 9.65 -49.33 45.55
CA ARG A 51 8.31 -49.25 46.17
C ARG A 51 7.25 -49.07 45.08
N LYS A 52 6.21 -49.89 45.19
CA LYS A 52 5.02 -49.94 44.34
C LYS A 52 3.87 -49.28 45.12
N ARG A 53 2.90 -48.73 44.36
CA ARG A 53 1.47 -48.55 44.67
C ARG A 53 1.00 -47.10 44.98
N GLY A 54 0.13 -46.60 44.08
CA GLY A 54 -0.77 -45.46 44.25
C GLY A 54 -1.48 -45.16 42.93
N SER A 55 -2.80 -45.34 42.86
CA SER A 55 -3.62 -45.34 41.64
C SER A 55 -4.66 -44.21 41.65
N ARG A 56 -5.03 -43.75 40.44
CA ARG A 56 -6.22 -42.98 39.96
C ARG A 56 -5.73 -41.88 39.00
N GLY A 57 -5.75 -42.05 37.67
CA GLY A 57 -6.93 -42.04 36.78
C GLY A 57 -7.17 -40.60 36.29
N GLY A 58 -7.29 -40.20 35.03
CA GLY A 58 -7.40 -40.87 33.73
C GLY A 58 -8.28 -39.99 32.82
N ARG A 59 -7.76 -39.51 31.67
CA ARG A 59 -8.43 -39.24 30.37
C ARG A 59 -7.68 -38.20 29.52
N LYS A 60 -6.67 -38.67 28.78
CA LYS A 60 -6.27 -38.15 27.47
C LYS A 60 -6.26 -39.36 26.55
N ASN A 61 -7.31 -39.52 25.74
CA ASN A 61 -7.38 -40.33 24.51
C ASN A 61 -8.84 -40.39 24.05
N ASN A 62 -9.33 -39.29 23.47
CA ASN A 62 -10.58 -39.28 22.71
C ASN A 62 -10.59 -38.32 21.50
N LEU A 63 -9.45 -37.69 21.17
CA LEU A 63 -9.34 -36.82 20.00
C LEU A 63 -8.68 -37.50 18.79
N ALA A 64 -7.81 -38.50 19.01
CA ALA A 64 -7.16 -39.23 17.91
C ALA A 64 -8.11 -40.23 17.21
N LYS A 65 -9.02 -40.87 17.95
CA LYS A 65 -9.99 -41.84 17.39
C LYS A 65 -11.20 -41.22 16.67
N LYS A 66 -11.38 -39.89 16.75
CA LYS A 66 -12.48 -39.21 16.03
C LYS A 66 -12.04 -38.78 14.62
N LYS A 67 -10.77 -38.40 14.43
CA LYS A 67 -10.21 -38.05 13.11
C LYS A 67 -10.08 -39.26 12.18
N GLU A 68 -9.65 -40.42 12.68
CA GLU A 68 -9.52 -41.64 11.84
C GLU A 68 -10.87 -42.23 11.40
N ARG A 69 -11.97 -41.92 12.13
CA ARG A 69 -13.31 -42.45 11.81
C ARG A 69 -14.09 -41.56 10.84
N GLU A 70 -13.76 -40.27 10.74
CA GLU A 70 -14.34 -39.35 9.76
C GLU A 70 -13.66 -39.51 8.39
N GLU A 71 -12.38 -39.90 8.35
CA GLU A 71 -11.63 -40.15 7.12
C GLU A 71 -11.99 -41.51 6.46
N GLN A 72 -12.39 -42.53 7.24
CA GLN A 72 -12.89 -43.80 6.69
C GLN A 72 -14.31 -43.72 6.09
N VAL A 73 -15.17 -42.83 6.59
CA VAL A 73 -16.54 -42.66 6.06
C VAL A 73 -16.54 -41.92 4.71
N LEU A 74 -15.55 -41.06 4.46
CA LEU A 74 -15.37 -40.36 3.19
C LEU A 74 -14.80 -41.25 2.07
N LEU A 75 -14.06 -42.31 2.41
CA LEU A 75 -13.54 -43.28 1.44
C LEU A 75 -14.54 -44.40 1.08
N GLU A 76 -15.48 -44.75 1.97
CA GLU A 76 -16.53 -45.75 1.66
C GLU A 76 -17.67 -45.20 0.78
N GLN A 77 -17.87 -43.88 0.73
CA GLN A 77 -18.88 -43.27 -0.15
C GLN A 77 -18.37 -43.04 -1.59
N ALA A 78 -17.07 -43.18 -1.84
CA ALA A 78 -16.46 -43.04 -3.17
C ALA A 78 -16.38 -44.36 -3.97
N ASN A 79 -16.61 -45.51 -3.34
CA ASN A 79 -16.45 -46.84 -3.97
C ASN A 79 -17.77 -47.55 -4.33
N ASN A 80 -18.92 -46.91 -4.17
CA ASN A 80 -20.22 -47.52 -4.45
C ASN A 80 -20.91 -46.98 -5.71
N ALA A 81 -20.12 -46.77 -6.77
CA ALA A 81 -20.62 -46.57 -8.12
C ALA A 81 -19.82 -47.46 -9.09
N GLY A 82 -20.16 -48.76 -9.12
CA GLY A 82 -19.51 -49.71 -9.99
C GLY A 82 -20.27 -51.05 -10.09
N ALA A 83 -20.94 -51.23 -11.23
CA ALA A 83 -21.39 -52.49 -11.85
C ALA A 83 -22.73 -53.13 -11.40
N ALA A 84 -23.73 -53.06 -12.30
CA ALA A 84 -24.47 -54.23 -12.79
C ALA A 84 -25.09 -53.93 -14.16
N THR A 85 -24.84 -54.82 -15.12
CA THR A 85 -25.31 -54.84 -16.51
C THR A 85 -26.50 -55.81 -16.66
N SER A 86 -27.54 -55.44 -17.43
CA SER A 86 -28.10 -56.24 -18.55
C SER A 86 -29.39 -55.64 -19.15
N THR A 87 -29.35 -55.48 -20.49
CA THR A 87 -30.42 -55.66 -21.50
C THR A 87 -31.76 -54.92 -21.36
N ASP A 88 -32.01 -53.96 -22.26
CA ASP A 88 -33.00 -54.13 -23.35
C ASP A 88 -32.90 -53.00 -24.40
N GLU A 89 -33.02 -53.38 -25.66
CA GLU A 89 -33.03 -52.51 -26.84
C GLU A 89 -34.39 -51.82 -27.00
N ALA A 90 -34.39 -50.49 -27.16
CA ALA A 90 -35.41 -49.77 -27.95
C ALA A 90 -34.91 -48.37 -28.32
N ALA A 91 -34.90 -48.07 -29.61
CA ALA A 91 -34.48 -46.81 -30.20
C ALA A 91 -35.49 -45.68 -29.98
N THR A 92 -35.05 -44.49 -29.57
CA THR A 92 -35.69 -43.19 -29.90
C THR A 92 -34.77 -41.99 -29.54
N THR A 93 -34.34 -41.27 -30.58
CA THR A 93 -34.12 -39.80 -30.68
C THR A 93 -33.65 -38.98 -29.46
N ASP A 94 -32.37 -38.59 -29.54
CA ASP A 94 -31.79 -37.26 -29.32
C ASP A 94 -32.68 -36.18 -28.65
N THR A 95 -32.31 -35.77 -27.43
CA THR A 95 -32.41 -34.38 -26.89
C THR A 95 -31.83 -34.34 -25.47
N SER A 96 -30.56 -33.92 -25.36
CA SER A 96 -29.98 -33.47 -24.08
C SER A 96 -30.61 -32.13 -23.65
N PRO A 97 -31.03 -31.94 -22.39
CA PRO A 97 -31.58 -30.67 -21.93
C PRO A 97 -30.47 -29.61 -21.83
N ALA A 98 -30.62 -28.52 -22.57
CA ALA A 98 -29.75 -27.35 -22.49
C ALA A 98 -29.83 -26.68 -21.10
N PRO A 99 -28.75 -26.04 -20.61
CA PRO A 99 -28.79 -25.27 -19.37
C PRO A 99 -29.78 -24.09 -19.49
N PRO A 100 -30.51 -23.69 -18.43
CA PRO A 100 -31.48 -22.60 -18.53
C PRO A 100 -30.74 -21.30 -18.84
N SER A 101 -30.95 -20.80 -20.05
CA SER A 101 -30.44 -19.56 -20.58
C SER A 101 -31.34 -18.39 -20.16
N GLY A 102 -30.71 -17.33 -19.65
CA GLY A 102 -31.25 -15.97 -19.71
C GLY A 102 -32.02 -15.48 -18.49
N LEU A 103 -31.81 -14.19 -18.18
CA LEU A 103 -32.72 -13.38 -17.38
C LEU A 103 -34.08 -13.26 -18.12
N PRO A 104 -35.19 -12.97 -17.42
CA PRO A 104 -36.51 -12.87 -18.05
C PRO A 104 -36.52 -11.89 -19.23
N SER A 105 -37.20 -12.24 -20.33
CA SER A 105 -37.44 -11.33 -21.46
C SER A 105 -38.13 -10.05 -20.97
N GLY A 106 -37.40 -8.93 -21.02
CA GLY A 106 -37.82 -7.65 -20.43
C GLY A 106 -36.83 -7.08 -19.40
N SER A 107 -35.77 -7.82 -19.06
CA SER A 107 -34.64 -7.32 -18.29
C SER A 107 -33.91 -6.19 -19.02
N LEU A 108 -33.72 -5.04 -18.34
CA LEU A 108 -32.85 -3.95 -18.83
C LEU A 108 -31.35 -4.31 -18.77
N LEU A 109 -31.01 -5.39 -18.07
CA LEU A 109 -29.66 -5.93 -17.94
C LEU A 109 -29.51 -7.17 -18.83
N ASP A 110 -28.61 -7.08 -19.80
CA ASP A 110 -28.14 -8.18 -20.63
C ASP A 110 -26.76 -8.66 -20.13
N VAL A 111 -26.57 -9.96 -20.00
CA VAL A 111 -25.39 -10.57 -19.40
C VAL A 111 -24.73 -11.49 -20.40
N SER A 112 -23.49 -11.18 -20.78
CA SER A 112 -22.73 -11.99 -21.73
C SER A 112 -22.14 -13.23 -21.06
N LYS A 113 -21.54 -14.11 -21.88
CA LYS A 113 -20.81 -15.29 -21.39
C LYS A 113 -19.33 -14.98 -21.07
N ASP A 114 -18.88 -13.77 -21.33
CA ASP A 114 -17.48 -13.38 -21.22
C ASP A 114 -17.15 -13.12 -19.75
N VAL A 115 -16.38 -14.03 -19.16
CA VAL A 115 -15.91 -13.89 -17.78
C VAL A 115 -14.71 -12.95 -17.75
N ILE A 116 -14.79 -11.90 -16.94
CA ILE A 116 -13.71 -10.93 -16.74
C ILE A 116 -13.04 -11.06 -15.37
N GLY A 117 -13.63 -11.81 -14.43
CA GLY A 117 -13.02 -12.07 -13.13
C GLY A 117 -13.78 -13.08 -12.28
N TYR A 118 -13.12 -13.53 -11.21
CA TYR A 118 -13.68 -14.43 -10.21
C TYR A 118 -13.51 -13.80 -8.83
N GLY A 119 -14.53 -13.97 -7.98
CA GLY A 119 -14.50 -13.55 -6.59
C GLY A 119 -14.64 -14.74 -5.63
N SER A 120 -14.68 -14.43 -4.34
CA SER A 120 -14.97 -15.42 -3.31
C SER A 120 -16.41 -15.97 -3.42
N HIS A 121 -16.68 -17.09 -2.76
CA HIS A 121 -18.05 -17.63 -2.61
C HIS A 121 -18.77 -17.92 -3.94
N GLY A 122 -18.02 -18.33 -4.97
CA GLY A 122 -18.58 -18.64 -6.29
C GLY A 122 -19.01 -17.42 -7.09
N THR A 123 -18.58 -16.21 -6.68
CA THR A 123 -18.84 -14.97 -7.41
C THR A 123 -18.11 -14.99 -8.76
N VAL A 124 -18.82 -14.63 -9.82
CA VAL A 124 -18.26 -14.49 -11.16
C VAL A 124 -18.57 -13.09 -11.68
N VAL A 125 -17.56 -12.42 -12.23
CA VAL A 125 -17.75 -11.11 -12.88
C VAL A 125 -17.76 -11.33 -14.38
N LEU A 126 -18.85 -10.92 -15.02
CA LEU A 126 -19.12 -11.09 -16.44
C LEU A 126 -19.19 -9.73 -17.13
N LYS A 127 -18.97 -9.68 -18.44
CA LYS A 127 -19.33 -8.51 -19.24
C LYS A 127 -20.85 -8.48 -19.46
N GLY A 128 -21.43 -7.29 -19.53
CA GLY A 128 -22.85 -7.12 -19.83
C GLY A 128 -23.19 -5.76 -20.41
N SER A 129 -24.48 -5.52 -20.61
CA SER A 129 -25.04 -4.25 -21.06
C SER A 129 -26.25 -3.88 -20.20
N PHE A 130 -26.31 -2.64 -19.73
CA PHE A 130 -27.46 -2.09 -19.01
C PHE A 130 -27.89 -0.80 -19.71
N GLU A 131 -29.12 -0.75 -20.23
CA GLU A 131 -29.64 0.41 -20.98
C GLU A 131 -28.70 0.90 -22.11
N ASN A 132 -28.13 -0.04 -22.87
CA ASN A 132 -27.13 0.18 -23.92
C ASN A 132 -25.77 0.71 -23.43
N ARG A 133 -25.48 0.67 -22.13
CA ARG A 133 -24.17 0.95 -21.54
C ARG A 133 -23.45 -0.36 -21.24
N GLU A 134 -22.19 -0.47 -21.65
CA GLU A 134 -21.34 -1.59 -21.25
C GLU A 134 -21.08 -1.55 -19.73
N VAL A 135 -21.25 -2.70 -19.08
CA VAL A 135 -21.15 -2.85 -17.61
C VAL A 135 -20.38 -4.11 -17.24
N ALA A 136 -19.81 -4.12 -16.04
CA ALA A 136 -19.38 -5.33 -15.36
C ALA A 136 -20.55 -5.89 -14.53
N VAL A 137 -20.86 -7.17 -14.67
CA VAL A 137 -21.96 -7.83 -13.97
C VAL A 137 -21.40 -8.83 -12.96
N LYS A 138 -21.45 -8.47 -11.68
CA LYS A 138 -21.09 -9.35 -10.56
C LYS A 138 -22.26 -10.30 -10.30
N ARG A 139 -22.10 -11.57 -10.65
CA ARG A 139 -23.07 -12.64 -10.40
C ARG A 139 -22.69 -13.40 -9.13
N MET A 140 -23.62 -13.47 -8.18
CA MET A 140 -23.45 -14.13 -6.88
C MET A 140 -24.56 -15.16 -6.66
N LEU A 141 -24.27 -16.22 -5.90
CA LEU A 141 -25.29 -17.18 -5.47
C LEU A 141 -26.29 -16.50 -4.52
N LEU A 142 -27.56 -16.89 -4.63
CA LEU A 142 -28.63 -16.28 -3.83
C LEU A 142 -28.47 -16.54 -2.32
N ASP A 143 -27.76 -17.60 -1.93
CA ASP A 143 -27.41 -17.89 -0.52
C ASP A 143 -26.65 -16.73 0.16
N PHE A 144 -25.99 -15.86 -0.64
CA PHE A 144 -25.26 -14.69 -0.15
C PHE A 144 -26.06 -13.37 -0.33
N TYR A 145 -27.37 -13.45 -0.55
CA TYR A 145 -28.22 -12.29 -0.84
C TYR A 145 -28.17 -11.20 0.26
N GLU A 146 -28.11 -11.59 1.53
CA GLU A 146 -28.04 -10.63 2.64
C GLU A 146 -26.74 -9.80 2.59
N VAL A 147 -25.60 -10.48 2.42
CA VAL A 147 -24.28 -9.84 2.29
C VAL A 147 -24.24 -8.91 1.08
N ALA A 148 -24.78 -9.37 -0.05
CA ALA A 148 -24.80 -8.59 -1.28
C ALA A 148 -25.82 -7.43 -1.23
N SER A 149 -26.90 -7.54 -0.46
CA SER A 149 -27.83 -6.43 -0.22
C SER A 149 -27.18 -5.33 0.61
N GLN A 150 -26.36 -5.70 1.60
CA GLN A 150 -25.53 -4.75 2.33
C GLN A 150 -24.49 -4.10 1.40
N GLU A 151 -23.82 -4.88 0.54
CA GLU A 151 -22.88 -4.36 -0.47
C GLU A 151 -23.54 -3.28 -1.35
N VAL A 152 -24.73 -3.55 -1.89
CA VAL A 152 -25.48 -2.59 -2.73
C VAL A 152 -25.85 -1.33 -1.94
N SER A 153 -26.29 -1.47 -0.68
CA SER A 153 -26.64 -0.30 0.13
C SER A 153 -25.44 0.63 0.37
N LEU A 154 -24.25 0.07 0.59
CA LEU A 154 -23.03 0.86 0.80
C LEU A 154 -22.53 1.50 -0.50
N LEU A 155 -22.66 0.79 -1.63
CA LEU A 155 -22.36 1.35 -2.95
C LEU A 155 -23.27 2.54 -3.26
N GLN A 156 -24.58 2.41 -3.10
CA GLN A 156 -25.53 3.49 -3.35
C GLN A 156 -25.28 4.75 -2.50
N GLU A 157 -24.67 4.61 -1.33
CA GLU A 157 -24.32 5.73 -0.46
C GLU A 157 -23.01 6.43 -0.87
N SER A 158 -22.12 5.74 -1.59
CA SER A 158 -20.72 6.19 -1.81
C SER A 158 -20.29 6.31 -3.28
N ASP A 159 -21.10 5.85 -4.23
CA ASP A 159 -20.73 5.73 -5.65
C ASP A 159 -20.72 7.05 -6.46
N ASP A 160 -21.03 8.18 -5.83
CA ASP A 160 -20.95 9.51 -6.46
C ASP A 160 -19.50 10.04 -6.49
N HIS A 161 -18.61 9.48 -5.67
CA HIS A 161 -17.22 9.89 -5.61
C HIS A 161 -16.42 9.41 -6.84
N PRO A 162 -15.56 10.25 -7.46
CA PRO A 162 -14.82 9.90 -8.68
C PRO A 162 -13.83 8.72 -8.53
N ASN A 163 -13.50 8.34 -7.29
CA ASN A 163 -12.61 7.23 -6.96
C ASN A 163 -13.31 6.04 -6.27
N VAL A 164 -14.62 5.94 -6.40
CA VAL A 164 -15.43 4.78 -5.97
C VAL A 164 -16.15 4.23 -7.19
N ILE A 165 -16.23 2.90 -7.32
CA ILE A 165 -16.86 2.25 -8.47
C ILE A 165 -18.35 2.63 -8.58
N ARG A 166 -18.80 2.96 -9.78
CA ARG A 166 -20.19 3.33 -10.01
C ARG A 166 -21.11 2.11 -9.97
N TYR A 167 -22.20 2.19 -9.22
CA TYR A 167 -23.27 1.20 -9.24
C TYR A 167 -24.38 1.65 -10.20
N PHE A 168 -24.96 0.68 -10.94
CA PHE A 168 -26.07 0.96 -11.86
C PHE A 168 -27.38 0.31 -11.41
N CYS A 169 -27.39 -1.01 -11.24
CA CYS A 169 -28.59 -1.72 -10.85
C CYS A 169 -28.28 -3.08 -10.21
N LYS A 170 -29.31 -3.67 -9.60
CA LYS A 170 -29.30 -5.07 -9.16
C LYS A 170 -30.50 -5.80 -9.74
N GLN A 171 -30.32 -7.08 -10.02
CA GLN A 171 -31.38 -7.95 -10.49
C GLN A 171 -31.25 -9.33 -9.85
N VAL A 172 -32.38 -9.97 -9.58
CA VAL A 172 -32.45 -11.27 -8.93
C VAL A 172 -33.25 -12.21 -9.81
N ASN A 173 -32.82 -13.47 -9.88
CA ASN A 173 -33.63 -14.59 -10.32
C ASN A 173 -33.58 -15.73 -9.29
N ASP A 174 -34.20 -16.86 -9.61
CA ASP A 174 -34.34 -17.99 -8.69
C ASP A 174 -33.02 -18.60 -8.18
N ARG A 175 -31.89 -18.30 -8.82
CA ARG A 175 -30.58 -18.91 -8.48
C ARG A 175 -29.49 -17.91 -8.17
N PHE A 176 -29.57 -16.71 -8.73
CA PHE A 176 -28.49 -15.74 -8.72
C PHE A 176 -28.97 -14.31 -8.49
N LEU A 177 -28.10 -13.55 -7.84
CA LEU A 177 -28.13 -12.11 -7.77
C LEU A 177 -27.09 -11.55 -8.77
N TYR A 178 -27.47 -10.52 -9.50
CA TYR A 178 -26.64 -9.79 -10.46
C TYR A 178 -26.54 -8.34 -10.03
N ILE A 179 -25.33 -7.81 -9.96
CA ILE A 179 -25.05 -6.40 -9.66
C ILE A 179 -24.30 -5.82 -10.86
N ALA A 180 -24.87 -4.80 -11.50
CA ALA A 180 -24.26 -4.09 -12.61
C ALA A 180 -23.44 -2.90 -12.10
N LEU A 181 -22.15 -2.88 -12.46
CA LEU A 181 -21.15 -1.89 -12.06
C LEU A 181 -20.48 -1.29 -13.31
N GLU A 182 -19.79 -0.16 -13.13
CA GLU A 182 -18.91 0.39 -14.17
C GLU A 182 -17.88 -0.63 -14.65
N LEU A 183 -17.83 -0.83 -15.97
CA LEU A 183 -16.88 -1.71 -16.61
C LEU A 183 -15.50 -1.06 -16.64
N CYS A 184 -14.50 -1.73 -16.06
CA CYS A 184 -13.12 -1.29 -16.05
C CYS A 184 -12.25 -2.23 -16.89
N PRO A 185 -11.25 -1.72 -17.64
CA PRO A 185 -10.32 -2.54 -18.43
C PRO A 185 -9.45 -3.50 -17.61
N GLY A 186 -9.19 -3.21 -16.34
CA GLY A 186 -8.39 -4.07 -15.48
C GLY A 186 -8.25 -3.57 -14.05
N THR A 187 -7.53 -4.34 -13.25
CA THR A 187 -7.20 -4.02 -11.85
C THR A 187 -5.87 -3.27 -11.74
N LEU A 188 -5.58 -2.71 -10.57
CA LEU A 188 -4.26 -2.15 -10.25
C LEU A 188 -3.19 -3.25 -10.28
N GLU A 189 -3.51 -4.49 -9.91
CA GLU A 189 -2.60 -5.63 -10.08
C GLU A 189 -2.22 -5.80 -11.55
N ASP A 190 -3.21 -5.80 -12.46
CA ASP A 190 -2.96 -5.93 -13.90
C ASP A 190 -2.11 -4.79 -14.44
N LEU A 191 -2.35 -3.55 -13.99
CA LEU A 191 -1.57 -2.38 -14.38
C LEU A 191 -0.09 -2.52 -14.01
N ILE A 192 0.21 -3.07 -12.82
CA ILE A 192 1.58 -3.20 -12.31
C ILE A 192 2.29 -4.43 -12.87
N GLU A 193 1.60 -5.57 -12.93
CA GLU A 193 2.23 -6.85 -13.33
C GLU A 193 2.25 -7.08 -14.85
N LYS A 194 1.39 -6.40 -15.61
CA LYS A 194 1.26 -6.55 -17.08
C LYS A 194 1.32 -5.18 -17.77
N PRO A 195 2.35 -4.37 -17.54
CA PRO A 195 2.41 -2.97 -17.99
C PRO A 195 2.29 -2.82 -19.52
N GLU A 196 2.68 -3.84 -20.29
CA GLU A 196 2.55 -3.87 -21.76
C GLU A 196 1.10 -3.82 -22.24
N LYS A 197 0.14 -4.36 -21.47
CA LYS A 197 -1.30 -4.33 -21.79
C LYS A 197 -1.97 -3.01 -21.43
N PHE A 198 -1.32 -2.21 -20.59
CA PHE A 198 -1.85 -0.97 -20.04
C PHE A 198 -0.94 0.23 -20.35
N SER A 199 -0.13 0.15 -21.41
CA SER A 199 0.91 1.14 -21.73
C SER A 199 0.37 2.58 -21.87
N GLU A 200 -0.80 2.75 -22.49
CA GLU A 200 -1.50 4.04 -22.59
C GLU A 200 -1.94 4.58 -21.22
N LEU A 201 -2.37 3.71 -20.31
CA LEU A 201 -2.84 4.08 -18.98
C LEU A 201 -1.67 4.31 -18.00
N ASN A 202 -0.61 3.53 -18.13
CA ASN A 202 0.58 3.58 -17.29
C ASN A 202 1.46 4.81 -17.56
N SER A 203 1.45 5.32 -18.78
CA SER A 203 2.17 6.56 -19.14
C SER A 203 1.39 7.83 -18.81
N ALA A 204 0.10 7.72 -18.51
CA ALA A 204 -0.81 8.86 -18.33
C ALA A 204 -0.91 9.39 -16.90
N LEU A 205 -0.33 8.70 -15.90
CA LEU A 205 -0.37 9.11 -14.49
C LEU A 205 1.00 9.04 -13.84
N THR A 206 1.28 10.04 -13.01
CA THR A 206 2.35 9.96 -12.03
C THR A 206 1.95 9.08 -10.84
N THR A 207 2.93 8.50 -10.14
CA THR A 207 2.67 7.67 -8.95
C THR A 207 1.92 8.44 -7.85
N SER A 208 2.24 9.71 -7.67
CA SER A 208 1.58 10.58 -6.69
C SER A 208 0.11 10.83 -7.02
N GLU A 209 -0.26 10.94 -8.30
CA GLU A 209 -1.67 11.01 -8.72
C GLU A 209 -2.42 9.70 -8.45
N ILE A 210 -1.82 8.55 -8.72
CA ILE A 210 -2.40 7.24 -8.39
C ILE A 210 -2.67 7.15 -6.88
N PHE A 211 -1.66 7.48 -6.06
CA PHE A 211 -1.77 7.48 -4.61
C PHE A 211 -2.86 8.41 -4.11
N TYR A 212 -2.91 9.64 -4.65
CA TYR A 212 -3.89 10.64 -4.26
C TYR A 212 -5.31 10.16 -4.55
N GLN A 213 -5.54 9.61 -5.74
CA GLN A 213 -6.85 9.11 -6.15
C GLN A 213 -7.35 7.97 -5.25
N ILE A 214 -6.48 7.00 -4.93
CA ILE A 214 -6.85 5.89 -4.04
C ILE A 214 -7.10 6.41 -2.62
N ALA A 215 -6.21 7.24 -2.07
CA ALA A 215 -6.38 7.84 -0.75
C ALA A 215 -7.63 8.72 -0.65
N SER A 216 -7.97 9.44 -1.72
CA SER A 216 -9.19 10.26 -1.83
C SER A 216 -10.45 9.39 -1.74
N GLY A 217 -10.49 8.27 -2.47
CA GLY A 217 -11.58 7.30 -2.37
C GLY A 217 -11.72 6.73 -0.95
N VAL A 218 -10.60 6.33 -0.32
CA VAL A 218 -10.62 5.82 1.06
C VAL A 218 -11.09 6.90 2.04
N HIS A 219 -10.62 8.13 1.88
CA HIS A 219 -11.05 9.26 2.71
C HIS A 219 -12.57 9.49 2.60
N HIS A 220 -13.12 9.44 1.38
CA HIS A 220 -14.55 9.56 1.15
C HIS A 220 -15.34 8.47 1.89
N LEU A 221 -14.94 7.20 1.77
CA LEU A 221 -15.57 6.09 2.51
C LEU A 221 -15.50 6.31 4.02
N HIS A 222 -14.35 6.74 4.53
CA HIS A 222 -14.15 7.00 5.95
C HIS A 222 -15.03 8.14 6.48
N CYS A 223 -15.27 9.18 5.67
CA CYS A 223 -16.22 10.27 5.97
C CYS A 223 -17.67 9.78 6.06
N LEU A 224 -18.05 8.80 5.22
CA LEU A 224 -19.34 8.11 5.30
C LEU A 224 -19.40 7.05 6.42
N LYS A 225 -18.36 6.97 7.25
CA LYS A 225 -18.20 5.95 8.30
C LYS A 225 -18.18 4.52 7.75
N ILE A 226 -17.76 4.33 6.50
CA ILE A 226 -17.57 3.03 5.86
C ILE A 226 -16.09 2.63 5.99
N VAL A 227 -15.82 1.42 6.47
CA VAL A 227 -14.50 0.80 6.51
C VAL A 227 -14.46 -0.31 5.47
N HIS A 228 -13.48 -0.29 4.58
CA HIS A 228 -13.44 -1.15 3.39
C HIS A 228 -13.08 -2.61 3.73
N ARG A 229 -12.05 -2.80 4.57
CA ARG A 229 -11.59 -4.10 5.13
C ARG A 229 -10.96 -5.09 4.14
N ASP A 230 -11.03 -4.84 2.84
CA ASP A 230 -10.35 -5.66 1.82
C ASP A 230 -9.65 -4.81 0.73
N LEU A 231 -8.93 -3.76 1.15
CA LEU A 231 -8.11 -2.98 0.20
C LEU A 231 -6.87 -3.79 -0.20
N LYS A 232 -6.73 -3.97 -1.51
CA LYS A 232 -5.63 -4.70 -2.17
C LYS A 232 -5.60 -4.34 -3.65
N PRO A 233 -4.51 -4.61 -4.40
CA PRO A 233 -4.42 -4.25 -5.81
C PRO A 233 -5.54 -4.81 -6.70
N GLN A 234 -6.10 -5.98 -6.37
CA GLN A 234 -7.18 -6.61 -7.15
C GLN A 234 -8.53 -5.88 -6.99
N ASN A 235 -8.72 -5.14 -5.89
CA ASN A 235 -9.97 -4.44 -5.59
C ASN A 235 -9.91 -2.94 -5.95
N ILE A 236 -8.78 -2.48 -6.47
CA ILE A 236 -8.62 -1.13 -7.04
C ILE A 236 -8.62 -1.30 -8.55
N LEU A 237 -9.61 -0.70 -9.22
CA LEU A 237 -9.80 -0.81 -10.65
C LEU A 237 -9.22 0.42 -11.36
N VAL A 238 -8.73 0.21 -12.58
CA VAL A 238 -8.23 1.27 -13.46
C VAL A 238 -9.28 1.54 -14.51
N ALA A 239 -9.72 2.78 -14.65
CA ALA A 239 -10.70 3.20 -15.62
C ALA A 239 -10.19 4.37 -16.48
N PRO A 240 -10.58 4.44 -17.76
CA PRO A 240 -10.20 5.56 -18.61
C PRO A 240 -10.81 6.89 -18.12
N PRO A 241 -10.31 8.04 -18.62
CA PRO A 241 -10.93 9.34 -18.43
C PRO A 241 -12.44 9.33 -18.72
N LYS A 242 -13.22 10.15 -18.01
CA LYS A 242 -14.64 10.26 -18.31
C LYS A 242 -14.82 10.95 -19.66
N VAL A 243 -15.60 10.34 -20.54
CA VAL A 243 -16.01 10.97 -21.80
C VAL A 243 -17.33 11.67 -21.56
N VAL A 244 -17.35 12.99 -21.76
CA VAL A 244 -18.59 13.77 -21.68
C VAL A 244 -19.09 14.02 -23.10
N MET A 245 -20.36 13.66 -23.34
CA MET A 245 -21.05 14.05 -24.57
C MET A 245 -21.42 15.53 -24.47
N LYS A 246 -21.00 16.34 -25.44
CA LYS A 246 -21.50 17.71 -25.56
C LYS A 246 -22.97 17.68 -26.00
N LYS A 247 -23.62 18.85 -25.94
CA LYS A 247 -24.95 19.06 -26.54
C LYS A 247 -25.01 18.69 -28.03
N ASP A 248 -23.86 18.66 -28.71
CA ASP A 248 -23.71 18.07 -30.03
C ASP A 248 -23.34 16.57 -29.91
N PRO A 249 -24.25 15.65 -30.31
CA PRO A 249 -24.05 14.20 -30.23
C PRO A 249 -22.85 13.66 -31.04
N SER A 250 -22.32 14.46 -31.97
CA SER A 250 -21.17 14.08 -32.81
C SER A 250 -19.81 14.39 -32.18
N SER A 251 -19.77 15.16 -31.08
CA SER A 251 -18.53 15.57 -30.42
C SER A 251 -18.37 14.92 -29.04
N LYS A 252 -17.32 14.10 -28.91
CA LYS A 252 -16.89 13.51 -27.63
C LYS A 252 -15.70 14.31 -27.13
N GLU A 253 -15.76 14.80 -25.89
CA GLU A 253 -14.60 15.39 -25.21
C GLU A 253 -14.17 14.47 -24.07
N THR A 254 -12.89 14.07 -24.08
CA THR A 254 -12.27 13.36 -22.96
C THR A 254 -11.94 14.36 -21.87
N VAL A 255 -12.47 14.13 -20.68
CA VAL A 255 -12.29 15.02 -19.53
C VAL A 255 -11.57 14.30 -18.42
N GLY A 256 -10.43 14.88 -18.02
CA GLY A 256 -9.68 14.47 -16.84
C GLY A 256 -8.68 13.32 -17.08
N PRO A 257 -7.99 12.90 -16.02
CA PRO A 257 -6.99 11.85 -16.09
C PRO A 257 -7.61 10.45 -16.03
N VAL A 258 -6.77 9.43 -16.20
CA VAL A 258 -7.08 8.04 -15.84
C VAL A 258 -7.53 7.97 -14.38
N ARG A 259 -8.49 7.09 -14.08
CA ARG A 259 -9.16 7.01 -12.78
C ARG A 259 -8.82 5.72 -12.04
N MET A 260 -8.49 5.83 -10.75
CA MET A 260 -8.44 4.71 -9.81
C MET A 260 -9.77 4.61 -9.07
N LEU A 261 -10.42 3.45 -9.12
CA LEU A 261 -11.74 3.22 -8.52
C LEU A 261 -11.68 2.12 -7.45
N ILE A 262 -12.10 2.43 -6.24
CA ILE A 262 -12.26 1.42 -5.17
C ILE A 262 -13.50 0.58 -5.46
N SER A 263 -13.37 -0.75 -5.38
CA SER A 263 -14.41 -1.72 -5.68
C SER A 263 -14.45 -2.87 -4.66
N ASP A 264 -15.43 -3.77 -4.82
CA ASP A 264 -15.68 -4.94 -3.96
C ASP A 264 -16.06 -4.60 -2.51
N PHE A 265 -17.31 -4.19 -2.34
CA PHE A 265 -17.84 -3.73 -1.05
C PHE A 265 -18.40 -4.88 -0.19
N GLY A 266 -18.21 -6.14 -0.60
CA GLY A 266 -18.79 -7.31 0.06
C GLY A 266 -18.30 -7.53 1.50
N LEU A 267 -17.14 -6.96 1.86
CA LEU A 267 -16.58 -7.01 3.22
C LEU A 267 -16.67 -5.66 3.95
N CYS A 268 -17.14 -4.61 3.27
CA CYS A 268 -17.27 -3.27 3.86
C CYS A 268 -18.19 -3.30 5.07
N LYS A 269 -17.91 -2.42 6.04
CA LYS A 269 -18.72 -2.27 7.24
C LYS A 269 -18.96 -0.80 7.54
N LYS A 270 -20.24 -0.44 7.74
CA LYS A 270 -20.62 0.88 8.25
C LYS A 270 -20.51 0.91 9.77
N LEU A 271 -19.90 1.96 10.31
CA LEU A 271 -19.84 2.19 11.75
C LEU A 271 -21.13 2.85 12.21
N GLU A 272 -21.69 2.36 13.31
CA GLU A 272 -22.96 2.84 13.87
C GLU A 272 -22.78 4.07 14.76
N GLY A 273 -23.70 5.04 14.67
CA GLY A 273 -23.71 6.22 15.53
C GLY A 273 -22.35 6.94 15.57
N ASP A 274 -21.86 7.22 16.77
CA ASP A 274 -20.55 7.87 17.00
C ASP A 274 -19.40 6.89 17.22
N GLN A 275 -19.60 5.60 16.90
CA GLN A 275 -18.54 4.61 17.03
C GLN A 275 -17.40 4.87 16.03
N SER A 276 -16.17 4.85 16.53
CA SER A 276 -14.93 4.91 15.74
C SER A 276 -14.30 3.53 15.51
N SER A 277 -14.92 2.48 16.04
CA SER A 277 -14.35 1.13 16.10
C SER A 277 -15.42 0.05 16.14
N PHE A 278 -15.08 -1.18 15.72
CA PHE A 278 -15.90 -2.38 15.84
C PHE A 278 -15.10 -3.53 16.47
N ARG A 279 -15.77 -4.50 17.10
CA ARG A 279 -15.10 -5.66 17.72
C ARG A 279 -14.39 -6.51 16.66
N ALA A 280 -13.12 -6.82 16.87
CA ALA A 280 -12.37 -7.77 16.05
C ALA A 280 -12.68 -9.21 16.53
N THR A 281 -13.79 -9.79 16.06
CA THR A 281 -14.08 -11.23 16.25
C THR A 281 -13.45 -12.05 15.11
N THR A 282 -13.34 -13.38 15.25
CA THR A 282 -12.91 -14.29 14.16
C THR A 282 -13.77 -14.17 12.90
N ALA A 283 -15.06 -13.87 13.05
CA ALA A 283 -15.95 -13.51 11.94
C ALA A 283 -15.64 -12.12 11.32
N ASN A 284 -14.98 -11.23 12.07
CA ASN A 284 -14.57 -9.90 11.63
C ASN A 284 -13.10 -9.83 11.15
N ALA A 285 -12.32 -10.91 11.26
CA ALA A 285 -11.00 -11.09 10.64
C ALA A 285 -11.07 -11.28 9.11
N ALA A 286 -12.11 -10.74 8.47
CA ALA A 286 -12.31 -10.77 7.03
C ALA A 286 -11.24 -9.92 6.29
N GLY A 287 -11.13 -10.13 4.99
CA GLY A 287 -10.16 -9.49 4.10
C GLY A 287 -9.26 -10.54 3.46
N THR A 288 -8.32 -10.15 2.61
CA THR A 288 -7.43 -11.07 1.92
C THR A 288 -6.12 -11.26 2.70
N SER A 289 -5.74 -12.51 2.92
CA SER A 289 -4.49 -12.85 3.61
C SER A 289 -3.28 -12.13 3.03
N GLY A 290 -2.41 -11.63 3.90
CA GLY A 290 -1.24 -10.85 3.52
C GLY A 290 -1.46 -9.34 3.29
N TRP A 291 -2.70 -8.85 3.23
CA TRP A 291 -3.02 -7.41 3.14
C TRP A 291 -3.71 -6.86 4.39
N ARG A 292 -4.06 -7.74 5.34
CA ARG A 292 -4.73 -7.40 6.59
C ARG A 292 -3.76 -6.75 7.58
N ALA A 293 -4.27 -5.79 8.35
CA ALA A 293 -3.55 -5.17 9.45
C ALA A 293 -3.27 -6.16 10.60
N PRO A 294 -2.19 -5.98 11.39
CA PRO A 294 -1.78 -6.93 12.43
C PRO A 294 -2.84 -7.16 13.51
N GLU A 295 -3.61 -6.13 13.87
CA GLU A 295 -4.70 -6.24 14.85
C GLU A 295 -5.87 -7.13 14.40
N LEU A 296 -5.92 -7.52 13.13
CA LEU A 296 -6.88 -8.50 12.59
C LEU A 296 -6.33 -9.95 12.60
N LEU A 297 -5.03 -10.15 12.84
CA LEU A 297 -4.33 -11.44 12.71
C LEU A 297 -3.93 -12.07 14.04
N ILE A 298 -3.56 -11.24 15.03
CA ILE A 298 -3.13 -11.72 16.35
C ILE A 298 -4.37 -12.23 17.09
N ASP A 299 -4.29 -13.34 17.82
CA ASP A 299 -5.36 -13.87 18.70
C ASP A 299 -5.02 -13.62 20.20
N GLU A 300 -6.01 -13.54 21.09
CA GLU A 300 -5.80 -13.09 22.50
C GLU A 300 -4.94 -14.02 23.35
N GLN A 301 -4.69 -15.25 22.91
CA GLN A 301 -3.96 -16.23 23.72
C GLN A 301 -2.45 -15.95 23.82
N ASP A 302 -1.87 -15.16 22.91
CA ASP A 302 -0.44 -14.79 22.96
C ASP A 302 -0.17 -13.51 23.76
N SER A 303 -1.20 -12.74 24.17
CA SER A 303 -0.99 -11.53 24.99
C SER A 303 -0.62 -11.83 26.44
N VAL A 304 -0.91 -13.05 26.93
CA VAL A 304 -0.53 -13.50 28.28
C VAL A 304 1.00 -13.60 28.43
N TYR A 305 1.73 -13.86 27.34
CA TYR A 305 3.20 -13.90 27.38
C TYR A 305 3.86 -12.51 27.43
N ASN A 306 3.20 -11.46 26.96
CA ASN A 306 3.75 -10.10 26.96
C ASN A 306 3.42 -9.28 28.22
N HIS A 307 2.45 -9.72 29.03
CA HIS A 307 2.05 -8.99 30.24
C HIS A 307 3.02 -9.16 31.42
N THR A 308 3.97 -10.10 31.34
CA THR A 308 4.93 -10.38 32.42
C THR A 308 6.16 -9.44 32.40
N ILE A 309 6.40 -8.68 31.32
CA ILE A 309 7.60 -7.82 31.18
C ILE A 309 7.37 -6.36 31.63
N LEU A 310 6.13 -5.93 31.90
CA LEU A 310 5.84 -4.52 32.26
C LEU A 310 5.55 -4.27 33.74
N GLN A 311 5.77 -5.25 34.63
CA GLN A 311 5.43 -5.11 36.06
C GLN A 311 6.62 -4.76 36.98
N GLU A 312 7.79 -4.41 36.41
CA GLU A 312 8.95 -3.93 37.18
C GLU A 312 9.32 -2.49 36.81
N ALA A 313 8.45 -1.54 37.15
CA ALA A 313 8.84 -0.13 37.31
C ALA A 313 8.04 0.49 38.48
N TYR A 314 8.78 0.98 39.47
CA TYR A 314 8.36 1.39 40.81
C TYR A 314 7.25 2.46 40.88
N PRO A 315 6.46 2.51 41.98
CA PRO A 315 5.46 3.56 42.23
C PRO A 315 6.04 4.68 43.12
N THR A 316 6.02 5.92 42.64
CA THR A 316 6.09 7.11 43.52
C THR A 316 5.29 8.26 42.91
N GLY A 317 4.33 8.81 43.68
CA GLY A 317 3.92 10.21 43.56
C GLY A 317 2.50 10.52 43.10
N SER A 318 1.53 10.32 44.00
CA SER A 318 0.30 11.11 44.21
C SER A 318 -0.18 12.10 43.13
N SER A 319 -1.17 11.67 42.32
CA SER A 319 -2.37 12.47 42.06
C SER A 319 -3.55 11.52 41.88
N SER A 320 -4.61 11.75 42.62
CA SER A 320 -5.79 10.90 42.74
C SER A 320 -6.67 10.98 41.51
N GLU A 321 -6.52 10.01 40.62
CA GLU A 321 -7.63 9.37 39.91
C GLU A 321 -7.43 7.86 39.97
N PRO A 322 -8.50 7.06 40.18
CA PRO A 322 -8.36 5.63 40.12
C PRO A 322 -7.95 5.27 38.70
N LEU A 323 -6.73 4.75 38.53
CA LEU A 323 -6.33 3.97 37.37
C LEU A 323 -7.27 2.77 37.31
N VAL A 324 -8.40 2.94 36.64
CA VAL A 324 -9.22 1.85 36.14
C VAL A 324 -8.34 1.17 35.10
N ILE A 325 -7.59 0.19 35.57
CA ILE A 325 -6.99 -0.84 34.72
C ILE A 325 -8.18 -1.44 33.96
N ASP A 326 -8.30 -1.06 32.69
CA ASP A 326 -9.35 -1.49 31.78
C ASP A 326 -9.29 -3.02 31.69
N SER A 327 -10.11 -3.68 32.50
CA SER A 327 -10.30 -5.13 32.52
C SER A 327 -11.09 -5.63 31.31
N LEU A 328 -11.18 -4.79 30.26
CA LEU A 328 -11.74 -5.09 28.95
C LEU A 328 -10.77 -4.58 27.86
N SER A 329 -9.60 -5.20 27.70
CA SER A 329 -8.84 -5.08 26.45
C SER A 329 -9.57 -5.81 25.31
N ASN A 330 -10.79 -5.36 25.00
CA ASN A 330 -11.63 -5.74 23.87
C ASN A 330 -11.02 -5.13 22.60
N ARG A 331 -10.35 -5.97 21.80
CA ARG A 331 -9.75 -5.55 20.52
C ARG A 331 -10.76 -4.87 19.61
N ARG A 332 -10.48 -3.61 19.28
CA ARG A 332 -11.33 -2.72 18.49
C ARG A 332 -10.62 -2.39 17.18
N ALA A 333 -11.10 -2.95 16.07
CA ALA A 333 -10.64 -2.58 14.74
C ALA A 333 -11.26 -1.22 14.35
N THR A 334 -10.46 -0.35 13.72
CA THR A 334 -10.87 1.00 13.33
C THR A 334 -10.62 1.21 11.84
N ARG A 335 -10.91 2.42 11.34
CA ARG A 335 -10.52 2.88 9.99
C ARG A 335 -9.02 2.71 9.70
N ALA A 336 -8.18 2.62 10.72
CA ALA A 336 -6.73 2.45 10.59
C ALA A 336 -6.31 1.13 9.92
N ILE A 337 -7.19 0.13 9.85
CA ILE A 337 -6.91 -1.11 9.09
C ILE A 337 -6.80 -0.84 7.59
N ASP A 338 -7.66 0.03 7.05
CA ASP A 338 -7.62 0.41 5.63
C ASP A 338 -6.35 1.21 5.32
N ILE A 339 -5.88 2.03 6.26
CA ILE A 339 -4.63 2.79 6.13
C ILE A 339 -3.43 1.86 6.04
N PHE A 340 -3.39 0.80 6.85
CA PHE A 340 -2.34 -0.22 6.78
C PHE A 340 -2.32 -0.90 5.41
N SER A 341 -3.48 -1.38 4.96
CA SER A 341 -3.62 -2.03 3.65
C SER A 341 -3.22 -1.08 2.52
N LEU A 342 -3.63 0.20 2.60
CA LEU A 342 -3.27 1.23 1.64
C LEU A 342 -1.75 1.50 1.61
N GLY A 343 -1.08 1.50 2.77
CA GLY A 343 0.38 1.64 2.84
C GLY A 343 1.11 0.49 2.14
N CYS A 344 0.59 -0.74 2.28
CA CYS A 344 1.10 -1.89 1.55
C CYS A 344 0.89 -1.75 0.04
N VAL A 345 -0.28 -1.23 -0.39
CA VAL A 345 -0.58 -0.96 -1.82
C VAL A 345 0.34 0.12 -2.39
N PHE A 346 0.64 1.18 -1.63
CA PHE A 346 1.55 2.24 -2.08
C PHE A 346 2.95 1.70 -2.34
N TYR A 347 3.48 0.88 -1.42
CA TYR A 347 4.76 0.23 -1.65
C TYR A 347 4.72 -0.74 -2.83
N TYR A 348 3.63 -1.50 -2.99
CA TYR A 348 3.44 -2.42 -4.11
C TYR A 348 3.54 -1.71 -5.47
N ILE A 349 2.97 -0.52 -5.58
CA ILE A 349 3.08 0.31 -6.79
C ILE A 349 4.53 0.77 -7.02
N LEU A 350 5.19 1.34 -6.00
CA LEU A 350 6.56 1.88 -6.13
C LEU A 350 7.59 0.79 -6.43
N SER A 351 7.44 -0.37 -5.80
CA SER A 351 8.33 -1.51 -5.97
C SER A 351 8.00 -2.37 -7.19
N LYS A 352 6.96 -2.02 -7.95
CA LYS A 352 6.48 -2.75 -9.13
C LYS A 352 6.15 -4.22 -8.84
N GLY A 353 5.47 -4.48 -7.72
CA GLY A 353 4.92 -5.80 -7.39
C GLY A 353 5.39 -6.41 -6.06
N ILE A 354 6.35 -5.78 -5.37
CA ILE A 354 6.88 -6.30 -4.11
C ILE A 354 5.98 -5.84 -2.94
N HIS A 355 5.88 -6.67 -1.89
CA HIS A 355 5.13 -6.32 -0.69
C HIS A 355 6.09 -5.93 0.45
N PRO A 356 5.77 -4.94 1.31
CA PRO A 356 6.68 -4.53 2.41
C PRO A 356 7.07 -5.67 3.34
N PHE A 357 6.14 -6.60 3.54
CA PHE A 357 6.30 -7.77 4.43
C PHE A 357 6.78 -9.03 3.69
N GLY A 358 7.35 -8.87 2.49
CA GLY A 358 7.98 -9.93 1.72
C GLY A 358 7.00 -10.92 1.06
N ASP A 359 7.52 -12.12 0.78
CA ASP A 359 6.84 -13.15 0.02
C ASP A 359 5.56 -13.63 0.68
N LYS A 360 4.58 -14.01 -0.15
CA LYS A 360 3.22 -14.42 0.25
C LYS A 360 3.19 -15.49 1.36
N TYR A 361 4.20 -16.34 1.46
CA TYR A 361 4.26 -17.44 2.42
C TYR A 361 4.63 -16.99 3.85
N LEU A 362 5.51 -15.99 3.99
CA LEU A 362 5.96 -15.46 5.29
C LEU A 362 5.28 -14.14 5.66
N ARG A 363 4.54 -13.56 4.72
CA ARG A 363 3.95 -12.22 4.81
C ARG A 363 3.14 -11.99 6.08
N GLU A 364 2.22 -12.89 6.43
CA GLU A 364 1.38 -12.71 7.61
C GLU A 364 2.18 -12.79 8.91
N ALA A 365 3.15 -13.70 9.00
CA ALA A 365 4.05 -13.79 10.15
C ALA A 365 4.87 -12.49 10.30
N ASN A 366 5.38 -11.97 9.19
CA ASN A 366 6.09 -10.70 9.14
C ASN A 366 5.20 -9.52 9.57
N ILE A 367 3.94 -9.46 9.12
CA ILE A 367 2.97 -8.44 9.55
C ILE A 367 2.75 -8.50 11.06
N VAL A 368 2.52 -9.70 11.60
CA VAL A 368 2.30 -9.91 13.04
C VAL A 368 3.51 -9.50 13.87
N GLN A 369 4.72 -9.81 13.40
CA GLN A 369 5.97 -9.49 14.07
C GLN A 369 6.37 -8.01 13.90
N GLY A 370 5.88 -7.36 12.83
CA GLY A 370 6.29 -6.00 12.45
C GLY A 370 7.58 -5.97 11.61
N ASN A 371 7.94 -7.08 10.98
CA ASN A 371 9.14 -7.19 10.15
C ASN A 371 8.82 -6.78 8.71
N TYR A 372 9.22 -5.59 8.30
CA TYR A 372 9.06 -5.09 6.93
C TYR A 372 10.40 -4.64 6.36
N SER A 373 10.47 -4.55 5.03
CA SER A 373 11.55 -3.94 4.28
C SER A 373 10.96 -2.94 3.28
N LEU A 374 11.59 -1.78 3.18
CA LEU A 374 11.24 -0.71 2.23
C LEU A 374 12.46 -0.37 1.34
N ASP A 375 13.33 -1.34 1.09
CA ASP A 375 14.65 -1.11 0.49
C ASP A 375 14.55 -0.53 -0.93
N CYS A 376 13.44 -0.77 -1.64
CA CYS A 376 13.22 -0.16 -2.96
C CYS A 376 13.06 1.37 -2.91
N LEU A 377 12.93 1.96 -1.71
CA LEU A 377 12.82 3.40 -1.49
C LEU A 377 14.14 4.02 -0.98
N GLU A 378 15.25 3.29 -1.05
CA GLU A 378 16.57 3.77 -0.60
C GLU A 378 17.37 4.46 -1.71
N ASP A 379 16.93 4.37 -2.97
CA ASP A 379 17.49 5.16 -4.06
C ASP A 379 16.95 6.60 -4.04
N TYR A 380 17.52 7.42 -3.16
CA TYR A 380 17.14 8.84 -3.01
C TYR A 380 17.50 9.72 -4.21
N SER A 381 18.10 9.17 -5.27
CA SER A 381 18.25 9.88 -6.54
C SER A 381 16.92 9.97 -7.30
N GLN A 382 15.98 9.06 -7.02
CA GLN A 382 14.63 9.10 -7.57
C GLN A 382 13.77 10.13 -6.83
N PRO A 383 12.85 10.81 -7.54
CA PRO A 383 11.99 11.81 -6.93
C PRO A 383 11.08 11.17 -5.86
N ASP A 384 10.79 11.94 -4.81
CA ASP A 384 9.78 11.62 -3.79
C ASP A 384 10.04 10.35 -2.94
N MET A 385 11.22 9.72 -3.01
CA MET A 385 11.50 8.49 -2.27
C MET A 385 11.52 8.71 -0.75
N VAL A 386 12.08 9.82 -0.28
CA VAL A 386 12.13 10.15 1.15
C VAL A 386 10.73 10.39 1.69
N GLU A 387 9.93 11.18 0.97
CA GLU A 387 8.53 11.48 1.30
C GLU A 387 7.66 10.21 1.24
N SER A 388 7.86 9.36 0.24
CA SER A 388 7.14 8.10 0.08
C SER A 388 7.46 7.13 1.20
N ARG A 389 8.75 6.98 1.56
CA ARG A 389 9.18 6.13 2.66
C ARG A 389 8.58 6.60 3.98
N ASP A 390 8.67 7.89 4.29
CA ASP A 390 8.10 8.46 5.51
C ASP A 390 6.58 8.17 5.62
N LEU A 391 5.84 8.38 4.54
CA LEU A 391 4.40 8.16 4.54
C LEU A 391 4.06 6.66 4.70
N ILE A 392 4.67 5.80 3.90
CA ILE A 392 4.40 4.36 3.89
C ILE A 392 4.75 3.76 5.25
N GLU A 393 5.90 4.09 5.82
CA GLU A 393 6.35 3.59 7.12
C GLU A 393 5.35 3.92 8.24
N ARG A 394 4.80 5.14 8.25
CA ARG A 394 3.74 5.51 9.21
C ARG A 394 2.42 4.79 8.93
N MET A 395 2.05 4.59 7.67
CA MET A 395 0.82 3.89 7.30
C MET A 395 0.85 2.41 7.68
N ILE A 396 1.99 1.73 7.54
CA ILE A 396 2.16 0.31 7.87
C ILE A 396 2.57 0.04 9.32
N SER A 397 2.54 1.07 10.19
CA SER A 397 2.87 0.92 11.60
C SER A 397 2.09 -0.23 12.26
N ARG A 398 2.79 -1.03 13.08
CA ARG A 398 2.18 -2.11 13.85
C ARG A 398 1.15 -1.58 14.86
N ASP A 399 1.43 -0.44 15.50
CA ASP A 399 0.45 0.23 16.36
C ASP A 399 -0.52 1.07 15.51
N PRO A 400 -1.83 0.73 15.48
CA PRO A 400 -2.82 1.46 14.69
C PRO A 400 -2.98 2.93 15.10
N ARG A 401 -2.61 3.31 16.32
CA ARG A 401 -2.72 4.71 16.80
C ARG A 401 -1.64 5.62 16.21
N GLN A 402 -0.55 5.04 15.72
CA GLN A 402 0.54 5.78 15.07
C GLN A 402 0.26 5.97 13.57
N ARG A 403 -0.73 5.29 13.01
CA ARG A 403 -1.11 5.43 11.61
C ARG A 403 -1.86 6.76 11.40
N PRO A 404 -1.53 7.52 10.35
CA PRO A 404 -2.30 8.71 9.99
C PRO A 404 -3.73 8.31 9.56
N ASP A 405 -4.73 9.15 9.82
CA ASP A 405 -6.03 8.98 9.16
C ASP A 405 -5.94 9.34 7.65
N ALA A 406 -6.96 8.98 6.87
CA ALA A 406 -6.97 9.21 5.42
C ALA A 406 -6.84 10.71 5.05
N LYS A 407 -7.35 11.62 5.90
CA LYS A 407 -7.21 13.07 5.69
C LYS A 407 -5.76 13.51 5.90
N GLN A 408 -5.10 13.00 6.94
CA GLN A 408 -3.69 13.24 7.23
C GLN A 408 -2.78 12.65 6.15
N VAL A 409 -3.12 11.50 5.58
CA VAL A 409 -2.46 10.94 4.39
C VAL A 409 -2.50 11.96 3.25
N LEU A 410 -3.68 12.46 2.87
CA LEU A 410 -3.85 13.43 1.78
C LEU A 410 -3.15 14.77 2.01
N LYS A 411 -2.87 15.15 3.27
CA LYS A 411 -2.13 16.38 3.60
C LYS A 411 -0.61 16.22 3.59
N HIS A 412 -0.09 15.00 3.45
CA HIS A 412 1.34 14.73 3.49
C HIS A 412 2.13 15.48 2.39
N PRO A 413 3.38 15.93 2.63
CA PRO A 413 4.21 16.62 1.62
C PRO A 413 4.38 15.86 0.30
N LEU A 414 4.26 14.52 0.31
CA LEU A 414 4.22 13.71 -0.90
C LEU A 414 3.19 14.22 -1.93
N PHE A 415 2.04 14.71 -1.46
CA PHE A 415 0.95 15.23 -2.30
C PHE A 415 1.01 16.73 -2.53
N TRP A 416 2.03 17.42 -2.02
CA TRP A 416 2.17 18.86 -2.26
C TRP A 416 2.71 19.10 -3.66
N SER A 417 2.15 20.09 -4.34
CA SER A 417 2.71 20.60 -5.59
C SER A 417 4.11 21.17 -5.36
N GLN A 418 4.92 21.25 -6.41
CA GLN A 418 6.27 21.80 -6.32
C GLN A 418 6.26 23.26 -5.86
N GLU A 419 5.25 24.05 -6.26
CA GLU A 419 5.06 25.42 -5.78
C GLU A 419 4.85 25.44 -4.26
N LYS A 420 3.99 24.55 -3.75
CA LYS A 420 3.70 24.46 -2.31
C LYS A 420 4.92 24.01 -1.51
N ARG A 421 5.70 23.04 -2.02
CA ARG A 421 6.95 22.59 -1.38
C ARG A 421 7.99 23.72 -1.33
N LEU A 422 8.15 24.47 -2.42
CA LEU A 422 9.07 25.61 -2.44
C LEU A 422 8.60 26.72 -1.49
N ASP A 423 7.32 27.14 -1.56
CA ASP A 423 6.75 28.15 -0.66
C ASP A 423 6.92 27.78 0.82
N PHE A 424 6.72 26.50 1.16
CA PHE A 424 6.97 25.99 2.51
C PHE A 424 8.41 26.22 2.97
N LEU A 425 9.39 25.82 2.15
CA LEU A 425 10.81 25.95 2.47
C LEU A 425 11.26 27.42 2.58
N LEU A 426 10.75 28.27 1.70
CA LEU A 426 11.03 29.71 1.73
C LEU A 426 10.49 30.37 3.00
N LYS A 427 9.23 30.08 3.36
CA LYS A 427 8.61 30.56 4.61
C LYS A 427 9.32 30.04 5.85
N ALA A 428 9.73 28.77 5.85
CA ALA A 428 10.54 28.21 6.92
C ALA A 428 11.88 28.94 7.04
N SER A 429 12.56 29.24 5.92
CA SER A 429 13.79 30.03 5.92
C SER A 429 13.59 31.42 6.53
N ASP A 430 12.53 32.15 6.14
CA ASP A 430 12.23 33.47 6.70
C ASP A 430 12.01 33.40 8.23
N ARG A 431 11.28 32.37 8.68
CA ARG A 431 10.98 32.17 10.11
C ARG A 431 12.20 31.77 10.92
N PHE A 432 13.09 30.95 10.40
CA PHE A 432 14.31 30.58 11.12
C PHE A 432 15.33 31.74 11.14
N ASP A 433 15.30 32.67 10.18
CA ASP A 433 16.30 33.75 10.11
C ASP A 433 16.18 34.79 11.24
N ILE A 434 14.99 34.89 11.86
CA ILE A 434 14.70 35.80 12.99
C ILE A 434 15.07 35.22 14.36
N GLU A 435 15.44 33.93 14.43
CA GLU A 435 15.81 33.28 15.70
C GLU A 435 17.15 33.79 16.24
N SER A 436 17.28 33.84 17.57
CA SER A 436 18.54 34.21 18.24
C SER A 436 19.65 33.21 17.88
N ARG A 437 20.82 33.73 17.47
CA ARG A 437 22.00 32.92 17.10
C ARG A 437 23.04 32.82 18.21
N ASP A 438 23.08 33.81 19.09
CA ASP A 438 24.02 33.87 20.20
C ASP A 438 23.32 34.39 21.47
N PRO A 439 22.93 33.48 22.39
CA PRO A 439 22.98 32.03 22.25
C PRO A 439 21.96 31.52 21.19
N PRO A 440 22.20 30.35 20.55
CA PRO A 440 21.26 29.75 19.62
C PRO A 440 19.97 29.36 20.34
N SER A 441 18.83 29.65 19.73
CA SER A 441 17.53 29.22 20.28
C SER A 441 17.32 27.71 20.17
N GLU A 442 16.41 27.18 20.97
CA GLU A 442 16.03 25.76 20.97
C GLU A 442 15.58 25.29 19.58
N LEU A 443 14.87 26.15 18.84
CA LEU A 443 14.43 25.83 17.48
C LEU A 443 15.61 25.67 16.52
N LEU A 444 16.62 26.53 16.61
CA LEU A 444 17.83 26.40 15.79
C LEU A 444 18.67 25.19 16.20
N LEU A 445 18.73 24.86 17.49
CA LEU A 445 19.39 23.63 17.96
C LEU A 445 18.71 22.39 17.39
N GLN A 446 17.38 22.33 17.40
CA GLN A 446 16.60 21.25 16.80
C GLN A 446 16.80 21.16 15.29
N LEU A 447 16.85 22.30 14.59
CA LEU A 447 17.13 22.35 13.16
C LEU A 447 18.51 21.77 12.86
N GLU A 448 19.56 22.32 13.48
CA GLU A 448 20.95 21.97 13.16
C GLU A 448 21.38 20.60 13.69
N ALA A 449 20.66 20.01 14.65
CA ALA A 449 20.85 18.61 15.04
C ALA A 449 20.69 17.63 13.87
N ASN A 450 19.99 18.03 12.81
CA ASN A 450 19.80 17.22 11.60
C ASN A 450 20.81 17.53 10.48
N ALA A 451 21.72 18.49 10.67
CA ALA A 451 22.64 18.95 9.62
C ALA A 451 23.50 17.82 9.00
N PRO A 452 24.10 16.89 9.78
CA PRO A 452 24.89 15.80 9.21
C PRO A 452 24.11 14.92 8.22
N LYS A 453 22.79 14.73 8.46
CA LYS A 453 21.91 13.93 7.59
C LYS A 453 21.51 14.70 6.33
N VAL A 454 21.26 16.00 6.44
CA VAL A 454 20.73 16.83 5.34
C VAL A 454 21.85 17.38 4.46
N VAL A 455 22.76 18.15 5.06
CA VAL A 455 23.82 18.87 4.34
C VAL A 455 25.12 18.06 4.28
N GLY A 456 25.38 17.19 5.26
CA GLY A 456 26.67 16.52 5.42
C GLY A 456 27.69 17.46 6.04
N ASP A 457 28.96 17.31 5.69
CA ASP A 457 30.04 18.16 6.22
C ASP A 457 30.08 19.54 5.55
N ASP A 458 29.76 19.61 4.26
CA ASP A 458 29.77 20.86 3.50
C ASP A 458 28.82 20.81 2.29
N TRP A 459 27.70 21.55 2.35
CA TRP A 459 26.77 21.63 1.24
C TRP A 459 27.31 22.41 0.04
N HIS A 460 28.35 23.24 0.18
CA HIS A 460 28.92 23.96 -0.98
C HIS A 460 29.44 22.97 -2.02
N SER A 461 30.06 21.87 -1.59
CA SER A 461 30.60 20.81 -2.45
C SER A 461 29.57 20.11 -3.34
N LYS A 462 28.27 20.20 -2.99
CA LYS A 462 27.18 19.54 -3.72
C LYS A 462 26.58 20.42 -4.82
N LEU A 463 26.82 21.73 -4.77
CA LEU A 463 26.29 22.71 -5.71
C LEU A 463 27.33 23.06 -6.79
N GLN A 464 26.86 23.67 -7.88
CA GLN A 464 27.75 24.15 -8.94
C GLN A 464 28.62 25.32 -8.44
N GLN A 465 29.87 25.34 -8.86
CA GLN A 465 30.84 26.35 -8.43
C GLN A 465 30.36 27.77 -8.75
N GLU A 466 29.77 27.98 -9.94
CA GLU A 466 29.24 29.27 -10.38
C GLU A 466 28.07 29.75 -9.50
N PHE A 467 27.30 28.84 -8.92
CA PHE A 467 26.27 29.18 -7.93
C PHE A 467 26.91 29.65 -6.62
N ILE A 468 27.94 28.93 -6.14
CA ILE A 468 28.68 29.27 -4.91
C ILE A 468 29.40 30.62 -5.02
N ASP A 469 30.09 30.86 -6.13
CA ASP A 469 30.80 32.12 -6.38
C ASP A 469 29.84 33.33 -6.41
N ASN A 470 28.58 33.08 -6.79
CA ASN A 470 27.53 34.09 -6.81
C ASN A 470 26.90 34.33 -5.41
N LEU A 471 27.10 33.46 -4.43
CA LEU A 471 26.62 33.65 -3.04
C LEU A 471 27.54 34.58 -2.23
N GLY A 472 28.85 34.44 -2.38
CA GLY A 472 29.87 35.01 -1.49
C GLY A 472 30.11 36.52 -1.58
N LYS A 473 29.43 37.26 -2.47
CA LYS A 473 29.69 38.70 -2.67
C LYS A 473 29.23 39.60 -1.52
N TYR A 474 28.22 39.19 -0.75
CA TYR A 474 27.56 40.07 0.24
C TYR A 474 27.41 39.46 1.63
N ARG A 475 27.52 38.14 1.78
CA ARG A 475 27.33 37.44 3.07
C ARG A 475 28.13 36.14 3.09
N LYS A 476 28.62 35.78 4.29
CA LYS A 476 29.25 34.48 4.55
C LYS A 476 28.18 33.43 4.83
N TYR A 477 28.33 32.26 4.23
CA TYR A 477 27.48 31.09 4.45
C TYR A 477 28.34 29.94 4.99
N HIS A 478 27.81 29.23 5.98
CA HIS A 478 28.44 28.06 6.57
C HIS A 478 27.91 26.78 5.92
N GLY A 479 28.84 25.97 5.39
CA GLY A 479 28.55 24.76 4.63
C GLY A 479 28.00 23.60 5.46
N ASP A 480 28.18 23.66 6.76
CA ASP A 480 27.78 22.65 7.74
C ASP A 480 26.39 22.95 8.35
N ARG A 481 25.70 24.01 7.91
CA ARG A 481 24.43 24.47 8.51
C ARG A 481 23.25 24.41 7.55
N ILE A 482 22.14 23.86 8.03
CA ILE A 482 20.86 23.84 7.29
C ILE A 482 20.30 25.26 7.16
N LEU A 483 20.41 26.09 8.21
CA LEU A 483 19.92 27.47 8.17
C LEU A 483 20.54 28.28 7.03
N ASP A 484 21.84 28.10 6.78
CA ASP A 484 22.54 28.85 5.75
C ASP A 484 22.25 28.30 4.34
N LEU A 485 22.04 26.99 4.18
CA LEU A 485 21.53 26.41 2.93
C LEU A 485 20.13 26.97 2.61
N LEU A 486 19.21 26.95 3.57
CA LEU A 486 17.85 27.49 3.40
C LEU A 486 17.89 28.97 3.04
N ARG A 487 18.73 29.76 3.71
CA ARG A 487 18.89 31.18 3.39
C ARG A 487 19.46 31.38 1.99
N ALA A 488 20.44 30.58 1.57
CA ALA A 488 21.01 30.64 0.24
C ALA A 488 19.95 30.36 -0.83
N MET A 489 19.15 29.29 -0.64
CA MET A 489 18.02 28.94 -1.50
C MET A 489 16.98 30.06 -1.53
N ARG A 490 16.60 30.62 -0.38
CA ARG A 490 15.64 31.72 -0.31
C ARG A 490 16.13 32.98 -1.03
N ASN A 491 17.38 33.37 -0.82
CA ASN A 491 17.96 34.54 -1.47
C ASN A 491 18.05 34.35 -3.00
N LYS A 492 18.45 33.16 -3.47
CA LYS A 492 18.54 32.90 -4.92
C LYS A 492 17.19 32.66 -5.58
N SER A 493 16.17 32.26 -4.85
CA SER A 493 14.79 32.27 -5.35
C SER A 493 14.29 33.70 -5.60
N HIS A 494 14.49 34.63 -4.66
CA HIS A 494 14.11 36.04 -4.86
C HIS A 494 14.89 36.73 -5.97
N HIS A 495 16.15 36.34 -6.17
CA HIS A 495 17.05 36.87 -7.18
C HIS A 495 17.29 35.90 -8.34
N PHE A 496 16.29 35.08 -8.69
CA PHE A 496 16.44 34.02 -9.69
C PHE A 496 16.89 34.55 -11.06
N ASN A 497 16.37 35.70 -11.48
CA ASN A 497 16.73 36.35 -12.74
C ASN A 497 18.14 36.96 -12.74
N ASP A 498 18.74 37.16 -11.55
CA ASP A 498 20.09 37.70 -11.40
C ASP A 498 21.16 36.58 -11.39
N LEU A 499 20.75 35.32 -11.47
CA LEU A 499 21.66 34.18 -11.55
C LEU A 499 22.43 34.17 -12.89
N PRO A 500 23.69 33.73 -12.89
CA PRO A 500 24.43 33.47 -14.12
C PRO A 500 23.63 32.56 -15.06
N ALA A 501 23.64 32.85 -16.37
CA ALA A 501 22.80 32.17 -17.35
C ALA A 501 22.95 30.63 -17.30
N ALA A 502 24.18 30.13 -17.20
CA ALA A 502 24.46 28.69 -17.12
C ALA A 502 23.81 27.99 -15.91
N VAL A 503 23.77 28.67 -14.75
CA VAL A 503 23.15 28.13 -13.53
C VAL A 503 21.63 28.26 -13.59
N ARG A 504 21.14 29.39 -14.11
CA ARG A 504 19.71 29.65 -14.28
C ARG A 504 19.07 28.64 -15.22
N GLU A 505 19.71 28.35 -16.35
CA GLU A 505 19.25 27.36 -17.33
C GLU A 505 19.11 25.95 -16.73
N LEU A 506 20.02 25.57 -15.81
CA LEU A 506 19.92 24.28 -15.10
C LEU A 506 18.75 24.23 -14.11
N MET A 507 18.26 25.38 -13.65
CA MET A 507 17.19 25.51 -12.67
C MET A 507 15.84 25.90 -13.31
N GLU A 508 15.79 26.10 -14.61
CA GLU A 508 14.53 26.32 -15.33
C GLU A 508 13.82 24.98 -15.64
N PRO A 509 12.47 24.96 -15.70
CA PRO A 509 11.55 26.07 -15.46
C PRO A 509 11.34 26.37 -13.96
N TYR A 510 11.12 27.62 -13.60
CA TYR A 510 10.75 28.01 -12.24
C TYR A 510 9.24 27.81 -12.00
N PRO A 511 8.80 27.29 -10.83
CA PRO A 511 9.60 26.89 -9.67
C PRO A 511 10.08 25.42 -9.66
N GLN A 512 9.63 24.56 -10.58
CA GLN A 512 9.84 23.12 -10.52
C GLN A 512 11.31 22.72 -10.66
N GLY A 513 12.00 23.24 -11.68
CA GLY A 513 13.43 23.02 -11.90
C GLY A 513 14.29 23.59 -10.77
N TYR A 514 13.90 24.76 -10.24
CA TYR A 514 14.59 25.38 -9.13
C TYR A 514 14.54 24.50 -7.88
N LEU A 515 13.35 24.06 -7.49
CA LEU A 515 13.19 23.14 -6.36
C LEU A 515 13.90 21.81 -6.63
N GLY A 516 13.72 21.24 -7.83
CA GLY A 516 14.33 19.98 -8.25
C GLY A 516 15.85 19.98 -8.14
N TYR A 517 16.51 21.10 -8.47
CA TYR A 517 17.96 21.26 -8.30
C TYR A 517 18.42 21.04 -6.85
N PHE A 518 17.69 21.59 -5.87
CA PHE A 518 18.02 21.42 -4.46
C PHE A 518 17.60 20.07 -3.93
N THR A 519 16.38 19.60 -4.21
CA THR A 519 15.86 18.34 -3.64
C THR A 519 16.61 17.12 -4.17
N THR A 520 17.14 17.15 -5.39
CA THR A 520 18.01 16.08 -5.91
C THR A 520 19.33 15.99 -5.15
N LYS A 521 19.86 17.12 -4.67
CA LYS A 521 21.15 17.20 -3.95
C LYS A 521 21.02 17.02 -2.44
N PHE A 522 19.86 17.38 -1.91
CA PHE A 522 19.51 17.35 -0.50
C PHE A 522 18.15 16.66 -0.32
N PRO A 523 18.05 15.35 -0.59
CA PRO A 523 16.77 14.63 -0.61
C PRO A 523 16.05 14.63 0.75
N PHE A 524 16.79 14.75 1.86
CA PHE A 524 16.21 14.82 3.20
C PHE A 524 15.74 16.21 3.63
N LEU A 525 16.00 17.25 2.84
CA LEU A 525 15.74 18.64 3.23
C LEU A 525 14.27 18.87 3.55
N LEU A 526 13.36 18.56 2.60
CA LEU A 526 11.93 18.84 2.76
C LEU A 526 11.34 18.19 4.00
N MET A 527 11.55 16.88 4.17
CA MET A 527 10.97 16.15 5.30
C MET A 527 11.57 16.55 6.64
N THR A 528 12.87 16.91 6.69
CA THR A 528 13.49 17.43 7.92
C THR A 528 12.84 18.75 8.32
N ILE A 529 12.70 19.70 7.38
CA ILE A 529 12.05 20.98 7.67
C ILE A 529 10.58 20.78 8.02
N TYR A 530 9.89 19.88 7.32
CA TYR A 530 8.50 19.54 7.61
C TYR A 530 8.30 19.17 9.08
N TYR A 531 9.12 18.28 9.64
CA TYR A 531 8.96 17.86 11.04
C TYR A 531 9.39 18.92 12.06
N VAL A 532 10.46 19.67 11.80
CA VAL A 532 10.85 20.78 12.68
C VAL A 532 9.72 21.81 12.77
N VAL A 533 9.15 22.20 11.63
CA VAL A 533 8.01 23.13 11.59
C VAL A 533 6.76 22.49 12.20
N LYS A 534 6.45 21.23 11.87
CA LYS A 534 5.27 20.53 12.40
C LYS A 534 5.25 20.47 13.92
N ASN A 535 6.39 20.17 14.52
CA ASN A 535 6.52 19.94 15.95
C ASN A 535 6.57 21.25 16.75
N SER A 536 7.18 22.30 16.19
CA SER A 536 7.49 23.52 16.93
C SER A 536 6.70 24.75 16.47
N LEU A 537 6.20 24.77 15.24
CA LEU A 537 5.67 25.97 14.57
C LEU A 537 4.32 25.79 13.87
N ALA A 538 3.71 24.59 13.86
CA ALA A 538 2.50 24.30 13.07
C ALA A 538 1.30 25.21 13.39
N ASN A 539 1.25 25.76 14.62
CA ASN A 539 0.18 26.64 15.07
C ASN A 539 0.36 28.10 14.60
N GLU A 540 1.54 28.47 14.13
CA GLU A 540 1.80 29.83 13.64
C GLU A 540 0.98 30.11 12.37
N PRO A 541 0.39 31.32 12.23
CA PRO A 541 -0.50 31.64 11.10
C PRO A 541 0.09 31.37 9.72
N MET A 542 1.39 31.59 9.54
CA MET A 542 2.07 31.39 8.25
C MET A 542 2.16 29.93 7.82
N PHE A 543 2.07 28.98 8.76
CA PHE A 543 2.18 27.55 8.48
C PHE A 543 0.85 26.79 8.47
N LYS A 544 -0.25 27.41 8.90
CA LYS A 544 -1.57 26.75 8.99
C LYS A 544 -2.05 26.14 7.68
N SER A 545 -1.70 26.72 6.52
CA SER A 545 -2.08 26.19 5.21
C SER A 545 -1.37 24.89 4.80
N PHE A 546 -0.31 24.51 5.51
CA PHE A 546 0.47 23.30 5.23
C PHE A 546 0.01 22.09 6.05
N PHE A 547 -0.70 22.28 7.17
CA PHE A 547 -1.04 21.23 8.13
C PHE A 547 -2.54 20.94 8.25
#